data_AF-A0A7X8GZC7-F1
#
_entry.id   AF-A0A7X8GZC7-F1
#
_cell.length_a   1.000
_cell.length_b   1.000
_cell.length_c   1.000
_cell.angle_alpha   90.00
_cell.angle_beta   90.00
_cell.angle_gamma   90.00
#
_symmetry.space_group_name_H-M   'P 1'
#
loop_
_entity.id
_entity.type
_entity.pdbx_description
1 polymer ?
#
loop_
_entity_poly.entity_id
_entity_poly.type
_entity_poly.pdbx_seq_one_letter_code
_entity_poly.pdbx_strand_id
1 'polypeptide(L)' 'MAYIRKRGKSYEFTVSKTINGQTQRVSKSGFRTKKEALIAASKLEALLANKLNPSSTTPQLFNRANVTLQR' A
#
# COMPACT_ATOMS: atom_id res chain seq x y z
N MET A 1 -3.16 -11.03 8.56
CA MET A 1 -4.41 -11.81 8.49
C MET A 1 -5.39 -11.04 7.62
N ALA A 2 -5.65 -11.53 6.41
CA ALA A 2 -6.57 -10.89 5.47
C ALA A 2 -8.03 -11.34 5.70
N TYR A 3 -8.96 -10.39 5.76
CA TYR A 3 -10.39 -10.65 5.82
C TYR A 3 -10.99 -10.60 4.41
N ILE A 4 -11.56 -11.71 3.94
CA ILE A 4 -12.17 -11.80 2.60
C ILE A 4 -13.68 -11.86 2.74
N ARG A 5 -14.38 -10.95 2.05
CA ARG A 5 -15.85 -10.90 2.03
C ARG A 5 -16.39 -10.85 0.60
N LYS A 6 -17.60 -11.36 0.41
CA LYS A 6 -18.36 -11.22 -0.84
C LYS A 6 -19.22 -9.95 -0.78
N ARG A 7 -19.17 -9.15 -1.84
CA ARG A 7 -19.96 -7.92 -2.04
C ARG A 7 -20.75 -8.09 -3.34
N GLY A 8 -22.00 -8.55 -3.24
CA GLY A 8 -22.85 -8.81 -4.40
C GLY A 8 -22.23 -9.85 -5.35
N LYS A 9 -21.80 -9.42 -6.54
CA LYS A 9 -21.20 -10.28 -7.58
C LYS A 9 -19.68 -10.37 -7.51
N SER A 10 -19.02 -9.62 -6.62
CA SER A 10 -17.57 -9.58 -6.50
C SER A 10 -17.09 -9.94 -5.10
N TYR A 11 -15.79 -10.19 -4.98
CA TYR A 11 -15.09 -10.40 -3.73
C TYR A 11 -14.21 -9.18 -3.42
N GLU A 12 -14.03 -8.95 -2.13
CA GLU A 12 -13.18 -7.90 -1.57
C GLU A 12 -12.32 -8.54 -0.48
N PHE A 13 -11.09 -8.08 -0.35
CA PHE A 13 -10.26 -8.39 0.81
C PHE A 13 -9.89 -7.10 1.55
N THR A 14 -9.66 -7.23 2.85
CA THR A 14 -9.15 -6.17 3.73
C THR A 14 -7.99 -6.70 4.54
N VAL A 15 -6.88 -5.97 4.54
CA VAL A 15 -5.70 -6.25 5.36
C VAL A 15 -5.48 -5.07 6.30
N SER A 16 -5.42 -5.34 7.60
CA SER A 16 -4.99 -4.36 8.60
C SER A 16 -3.47 -4.45 8.79
N LYS A 17 -2.80 -3.31 8.75
CA LYS A 17 -1.36 -3.18 9.06
C LYS A 17 -1.13 -2.00 9.99
N THR A 18 -0.06 -2.06 10.77
CA THR A 18 0.40 -0.92 11.57
C THR A 18 1.57 -0.28 10.83
N ILE A 19 1.47 1.01 10.52
CA ILE A 19 2.56 1.82 9.97
C ILE A 19 2.80 2.96 10.93
N ASN A 20 4.04 3.11 11.42
CA ASN A 20 4.44 4.21 12.31
C ASN A 20 3.52 4.37 13.53
N GLY A 21 3.11 3.25 14.14
CA GLY A 21 2.20 3.24 15.30
C GLY A 21 0.71 3.47 14.98
N GLN A 22 0.35 3.78 13.73
CA GLN A 22 -1.05 3.93 13.31
C GLN A 22 -1.55 2.69 12.58
N THR A 23 -2.70 2.18 13.00
CA THR A 23 -3.36 1.05 12.32
C THR A 23 -4.07 1.54 11.07
N GLN A 24 -3.59 1.15 9.90
CA GLN A 24 -4.20 1.42 8.61
C GLN A 24 -4.85 0.16 8.03
N ARG A 25 -6.01 0.33 7.40
CA ARG A 25 -6.69 -0.74 6.67
C ARG A 25 -6.51 -0.50 5.17
N VAL A 26 -5.99 -1.50 4.47
CA VAL A 26 -5.89 -1.52 3.02
C VAL A 26 -6.91 -2.53 2.50
N SER A 27 -7.91 -2.06 1.77
CA SER A 27 -8.90 -2.91 1.13
C SER A 27 -8.80 -2.81 -0.38
N LYS A 28 -9.13 -3.93 -1.06
CA LYS A 28 -9.27 -3.98 -2.51
C LYS A 28 -10.48 -4.83 -2.86
N SER A 29 -11.31 -4.32 -3.77
CA SER A 29 -12.55 -4.95 -4.24
C SER A 29 -12.49 -5.22 -5.74
N GLY A 30 -13.51 -5.92 -6.26
CA GLY A 30 -13.67 -6.16 -7.70
C GLY A 30 -13.18 -7.52 -8.19
N PHE A 31 -12.82 -8.43 -7.30
CA PHE A 31 -12.40 -9.78 -7.69
C PHE A 31 -13.60 -10.62 -8.12
N ARG A 32 -13.47 -11.40 -9.20
CA ARG A 32 -14.57 -12.26 -9.68
C ARG A 32 -14.71 -13.52 -8.83
N THR A 33 -13.60 -14.01 -8.27
CA THR A 33 -13.58 -15.24 -7.47
C THR A 33 -12.90 -15.06 -6.12
N LYS A 34 -13.28 -15.90 -5.15
CA LYS A 34 -12.65 -15.93 -3.82
C LYS A 34 -11.16 -16.26 -3.89
N LYS A 35 -10.78 -17.17 -4.80
CA LYS A 35 -9.39 -17.61 -4.99
C LYS A 35 -8.52 -16.46 -5.50
N GLU A 36 -9.03 -15.68 -6.44
CA GLU A 36 -8.35 -14.48 -6.96
C GLU A 36 -8.13 -13.44 -5.85
N ALA A 37 -9.16 -13.16 -5.05
CA ALA A 37 -9.05 -12.27 -3.89
C ALA A 37 -8.01 -12.76 -2.87
N LEU A 38 -7.93 -14.07 -2.64
CA LEU A 38 -6.96 -14.68 -1.73
C LEU A 38 -5.53 -14.56 -2.24
N ILE A 39 -5.28 -14.88 -3.52
CA ILE A 39 -3.96 -14.72 -4.15
C ILE A 39 -3.50 -13.26 -4.09
N ALA A 40 -4.41 -12.32 -4.39
CA ALA A 40 -4.12 -10.89 -4.34
C ALA A 40 -3.83 -10.42 -2.90
N ALA A 41 -4.57 -10.93 -1.91
CA ALA A 41 -4.34 -10.63 -0.50
C ALA A 41 -2.97 -11.13 -0.03
N SER A 42 -2.59 -12.38 -0.34
CA SER A 42 -1.29 -12.94 0.03
C SER A 42 -0.12 -12.18 -0.60
N LYS A 43 -0.25 -11.79 -1.88
CA LYS A 43 0.74 -10.92 -2.54
C LYS A 43 0.88 -9.58 -1.83
N LEU A 44 -0.25 -8.97 -1.45
CA LEU A 44 -0.25 -7.69 -0.76
C LEU A 44 0.35 -7.79 0.64
N GLU A 45 0.01 -8.83 1.40
CA GLU A 45 0.64 -9.10 2.71
C GLU A 45 2.16 -9.26 2.58
N ALA A 46 2.65 -10.02 1.60
CA ALA A 46 4.10 -10.17 1.35
C ALA A 46 4.78 -8.85 0.97
N LEU A 47 4.15 -8.05 0.11
CA LEU A 47 4.65 -6.72 -0.24
C LEU A 47 4.70 -5.78 0.97
N LEU A 48 3.70 -5.84 1.85
CA LEU A 48 3.66 -5.04 3.05
C LEU A 48 4.70 -5.48 4.08
N ALA A 49 4.94 -6.78 4.22
CA ALA A 49 5.99 -7.33 5.06
C ALA A 49 7.37 -6.84 4.59
N ASN A 50 7.63 -6.86 3.28
CA ASN A 50 8.89 -6.40 2.71
C ASN A 50 9.06 -4.86 2.73
N LYS A 51 7.96 -4.09 2.71
CA LYS A 51 7.99 -2.62 2.71
C LYS A 51 8.04 -1.96 4.10
N LEU A 52 8.22 -2.72 5.16
CA LEU A 52 8.41 -2.20 6.53
C LEU A 52 9.80 -1.57 6.79
N ASN A 53 10.55 -1.22 5.74
CA ASN A 53 11.74 -0.36 5.81
C ASN A 53 11.40 1.07 5.34
N PRO A 54 10.99 1.98 6.24
CA PRO A 54 10.54 3.34 5.89
C PRO A 54 11.70 4.35 5.73
N SER A 55 12.79 4.02 5.04
CA SER A 55 13.96 4.93 4.90
C SER A 55 14.39 5.29 3.47
N SER A 56 13.65 4.92 2.44
CA SER A 56 13.94 5.35 1.06
C SER A 56 12.65 5.19 0.26
N THR A 57 11.98 6.22 -0.23
CA THR A 57 12.51 7.20 -1.18
C THR A 57 11.44 8.27 -1.32
N THR A 58 11.60 9.37 -0.61
CA THR A 58 10.97 10.64 -0.99
C THR A 58 12.12 11.44 -1.58
N PRO A 59 12.21 11.66 -2.92
CA PRO A 59 13.04 12.75 -3.40
C PRO A 59 12.37 14.03 -2.90
N GLN A 60 12.88 14.53 -1.77
CA GLN A 60 12.59 15.88 -1.29
C GLN A 60 12.98 16.87 -2.39
N LEU A 61 12.13 17.87 -2.56
CA LEU A 61 12.22 18.91 -3.57
C LEU A 61 13.61 19.55 -3.57
N PHE A 62 14.30 19.54 -4.71
CA PHE A 62 15.34 20.54 -4.98
C PHE A 62 14.72 21.70 -5.75
N ASN A 63 14.04 22.56 -5.00
CA ASN A 63 13.55 23.84 -5.48
C ASN A 63 14.78 24.75 -5.70
N ARG A 64 15.36 24.77 -6.90
CA ARG A 64 16.50 25.65 -7.24
C ARG A 64 15.98 27.05 -7.57
N ALA A 65 15.45 27.74 -6.56
CA ALA A 65 15.38 29.19 -6.58
C ALA A 65 16.59 29.72 -5.78
N ASN A 66 17.34 30.62 -6.40
CA ASN A 66 18.40 31.47 -5.85
C ASN A 66 19.81 30.88 -5.76
N VAL A 67 20.59 31.02 -6.84
CA VAL A 67 21.99 31.45 -6.73
C VAL A 67 22.26 32.48 -7.84
N THR A 68 22.03 33.74 -7.51
CA THR A 68 22.68 34.87 -8.17
C THR A 68 24.13 34.89 -7.67
N LEU A 69 25.12 34.67 -8.54
CA LEU A 69 26.45 35.24 -8.32
C LEU A 69 27.17 35.50 -9.64
N GLN A 70 27.70 36.72 -9.68
CA GLN A 70 28.26 37.47 -10.80
C GLN A 70 29.48 36.81 -11.46
N ARG A 71 29.57 36.96 -12.79
CA ARG A 71 30.81 37.26 -13.50
C ARG A 71 30.51 38.18 -14.67
#